data_AF-A0A1A7RCA6-F1
#
_entry.id   AF-A0A1A7RCA6-F1
#
_cell.length_a   1.000
_cell.length_b   1.000
_cell.length_c   1.000
_cell.angle_alpha   90.00
_cell.angle_beta   90.00
_cell.angle_gamma   90.00
#
_symmetry.space_group_name_H-M   'P 1'
#
loop_
_entity.id
_entity.type
_entity.pdbx_description
1 polymer ?
#
loop_
_entity_poly.entity_id
_entity_poly.type
_entity_poly.pdbx_seq_one_letter_code
_entity_poly.pdbx_strand_id
1 'polypeptide(L)'
;MPESSKFDLPSLQLKHPKAFFQRLLFSHNKIVGLSPSVPVFLSCLLFFVFFIFCIQLMGHFAQTFINVTTNTALFNIGLLCVVPFIFIYVAYAHFQATYSAKCQIHVLQVQLYLLLITMLLLGFNFNYFHSDFINIFCFSCISLSTFGLVLSEPFFKSDCSAIDRIKLQKLRQLAYWAYKESKRIRKGENQDIQDYFYQLHIQAMQQEQKLCQQIRFKSIREYLDS
;
A
#
# COMPACT_ATOMS: atom_id res chain seq x y z
N MET A 1 -1.51 36.04 13.49
CA MET A 1 -1.19 34.82 12.73
C MET A 1 0.27 34.49 13.01
N PRO A 2 0.61 33.36 13.65
CA PRO A 2 2.01 33.04 13.89
C PRO A 2 2.67 32.72 12.55
N GLU A 3 3.82 33.34 12.31
CA GLU A 3 4.65 33.15 11.11
C GLU A 3 4.85 31.65 10.85
N SER A 4 4.60 31.24 9.60
CA SER A 4 4.89 29.87 9.18
C SER A 4 6.41 29.68 9.28
N SER A 5 6.87 29.08 10.37
CA SER A 5 8.26 28.61 10.48
C SER A 5 8.53 27.79 9.22
N LYS A 6 9.53 28.19 8.42
CA LYS A 6 9.95 27.43 7.24
C LYS A 6 10.05 25.96 7.63
N PHE A 7 9.23 25.12 7.00
CA PHE A 7 9.24 23.68 7.26
C PHE A 7 10.60 23.12 6.86
N ASP A 8 11.44 22.84 7.85
CA ASP A 8 12.81 22.38 7.63
C ASP A 8 12.96 20.91 8.02
N LEU A 9 13.00 20.05 7.01
CA LEU A 9 13.04 18.61 7.17
C LEU A 9 14.35 18.12 7.86
N PRO A 10 15.56 18.62 7.52
CA PRO A 10 16.79 18.34 8.25
C PRO A 10 16.71 18.65 9.75
N SER A 11 16.24 19.84 10.13
CA SER A 11 16.10 20.20 11.54
C SER A 11 15.11 19.30 12.28
N LEU A 12 13.99 18.94 11.62
CA LEU A 12 13.03 17.98 12.17
C LEU A 12 13.60 16.56 12.31
N GLN A 13 14.53 16.16 11.43
CA GLN A 13 15.23 14.88 11.52
C GLN A 13 16.19 14.80 12.70
N LEU A 14 16.88 15.90 12.99
CA LEU A 14 17.72 16.00 14.19
C LEU A 14 16.86 15.98 15.47
N LYS A 15 15.70 16.66 15.45
CA LYS A 15 14.81 16.75 16.61
C LYS A 15 14.07 15.44 16.91
N HIS A 16 13.61 14.73 15.88
CA HIS A 16 12.77 13.53 16.00
C HIS A 16 13.27 12.37 15.12
N PRO A 17 14.44 11.76 15.42
CA PRO A 17 15.02 10.73 14.56
C PRO A 17 14.11 9.50 14.40
N LYS A 18 13.35 9.15 15.45
CA LYS A 18 12.40 8.02 15.47
C LYS A 18 11.28 8.13 14.42
N ALA A 19 10.98 9.35 13.97
CA ALA A 19 9.96 9.58 12.95
C ALA A 19 10.37 9.03 11.57
N PHE A 20 11.66 9.03 11.26
CA PHE A 20 12.21 8.74 9.93
C PHE A 20 12.60 7.27 9.72
N PHE A 21 12.40 6.43 10.73
CA PHE A 21 12.64 4.98 10.67
C PHE A 21 11.34 4.17 10.71
N GLN A 22 10.17 4.82 10.62
CA GLN A 22 8.88 4.13 10.56
C GLN A 22 8.77 3.29 9.27
N ARG A 23 8.34 2.03 9.43
CA ARG A 23 8.04 1.14 8.30
C ARG A 23 6.64 1.45 7.77
N LEU A 24 6.57 1.98 6.56
CA LEU A 24 5.33 2.18 5.82
C LEU A 24 5.18 1.04 4.81
N LEU A 25 4.17 0.18 4.99
CA LEU A 25 3.98 -1.01 4.16
C LEU A 25 3.67 -0.66 2.71
N PHE A 26 2.95 0.44 2.49
CA PHE A 26 2.67 0.93 1.16
C PHE A 26 3.88 1.54 0.45
N SER A 27 4.99 1.82 1.16
CA SER A 27 6.16 2.56 0.63
C SER A 27 7.43 1.72 0.54
N HIS A 28 7.35 0.41 0.81
CA HIS A 28 8.53 -0.44 0.98
C HIS A 28 9.42 -0.51 -0.28
N ASN A 29 8.82 -0.53 -1.47
CA ASN A 29 9.53 -0.72 -2.73
C ASN A 29 9.53 0.53 -3.64
N LYS A 30 9.18 1.70 -3.08
CA LYS A 30 8.84 2.89 -3.87
C LYS A 30 10.00 3.86 -4.14
N ILE A 31 11.21 3.59 -3.64
CA ILE A 31 12.42 4.31 -4.06
C ILE A 31 12.95 3.70 -5.37
N VAL A 32 12.14 3.82 -6.42
CA VAL A 32 12.59 3.54 -7.78
C VAL A 32 13.75 4.51 -8.08
N GLY A 33 14.91 4.01 -8.51
CA GLY A 33 16.09 4.84 -8.84
C GLY A 33 17.27 4.70 -7.87
N LEU A 34 17.09 4.16 -6.66
CA LEU A 34 18.19 3.73 -5.78
C LEU A 34 18.34 2.22 -5.68
N SER A 35 17.23 1.48 -5.85
CA SER A 35 17.25 0.04 -6.08
C SER A 35 17.03 -0.19 -7.58
N PRO A 36 17.85 -1.01 -8.26
CA PRO A 36 17.60 -1.36 -9.64
C PRO A 36 16.16 -1.90 -9.80
N SER A 37 15.53 -1.71 -10.94
CA SER A 37 14.18 -2.27 -11.23
C SER A 37 14.13 -3.79 -11.04
N VAL A 38 15.28 -4.46 -11.19
CA VAL A 38 15.48 -5.90 -11.09
C VAL A 38 15.09 -6.49 -9.72
N PRO A 39 15.61 -6.04 -8.56
CA PRO A 39 15.21 -6.57 -7.25
C PRO A 39 13.74 -6.33 -6.89
N VAL A 40 13.12 -5.24 -7.35
CA VAL A 40 11.67 -5.03 -7.15
C VAL A 40 10.88 -6.05 -7.95
N PHE A 41 11.23 -6.24 -9.23
CA PHE A 41 10.63 -7.24 -10.08
C PHE A 41 10.83 -8.66 -9.54
N LEU A 42 12.04 -8.99 -9.07
CA LEU A 42 12.37 -10.27 -8.47
C LEU A 42 11.57 -10.51 -7.19
N SER A 43 11.42 -9.49 -6.33
CA SER A 43 10.60 -9.59 -5.12
C SER A 43 9.13 -9.85 -5.48
N CYS A 44 8.60 -9.15 -6.48
CA CYS A 44 7.25 -9.39 -6.99
C CYS A 44 7.09 -10.83 -7.51
N LEU A 45 8.06 -11.33 -8.27
CA LEU A 45 8.05 -12.70 -8.79
C LEU A 45 8.09 -13.74 -7.66
N LEU A 46 8.93 -13.54 -6.65
CA LEU A 46 9.01 -14.42 -5.48
C LEU A 46 7.70 -14.44 -4.70
N PHE A 47 7.07 -13.28 -4.49
CA PHE A 47 5.75 -13.20 -3.86
C PHE A 47 4.68 -13.91 -4.71
N PHE A 48 4.73 -13.79 -6.04
CA PHE A 48 3.79 -14.47 -6.93
C PHE A 48 3.92 -16.00 -6.83
N VAL A 49 5.14 -16.52 -6.87
CA VAL A 49 5.41 -17.95 -6.68
C VAL A 49 4.95 -18.42 -5.30
N PHE A 50 5.22 -17.63 -4.26
CA PHE A 50 4.76 -17.91 -2.90
C PHE A 50 3.23 -17.98 -2.81
N PHE A 51 2.51 -17.06 -3.45
CA PHE A 51 1.04 -17.10 -3.46
C PHE A 51 0.50 -18.34 -4.18
N ILE A 52 1.07 -18.71 -5.33
CA ILE A 52 0.69 -19.95 -6.03
C ILE A 52 0.90 -21.16 -5.13
N PHE A 53 2.05 -21.23 -4.45
CA PHE A 53 2.33 -22.30 -3.50
C PHE A 53 1.28 -22.35 -2.37
N CYS A 54 0.94 -21.21 -1.76
CA CYS A 54 -0.09 -21.14 -0.73
C CYS A 54 -1.47 -21.56 -1.23
N ILE A 55 -1.87 -21.17 -2.44
CA ILE A 55 -3.14 -21.58 -3.05
C ILE A 55 -3.20 -23.10 -3.20
N GLN A 56 -2.15 -23.71 -3.75
CA GLN A 56 -2.07 -25.16 -3.94
C GLN A 56 -2.05 -25.92 -2.60
N LEU A 57 -1.30 -25.40 -1.63
CA LEU A 57 -1.23 -25.96 -0.28
C LEU A 57 -2.62 -25.95 0.39
N MET A 58 -3.33 -24.83 0.33
CA MET A 58 -4.69 -24.72 0.89
C MET A 58 -5.69 -25.60 0.13
N GLY A 59 -5.55 -25.73 -1.19
CA GLY A 59 -6.29 -26.71 -1.97
C GLY A 59 -6.06 -28.14 -1.47
N HIS A 60 -4.80 -28.55 -1.29
CA HIS A 60 -4.47 -29.88 -0.76
C HIS A 60 -5.06 -30.13 0.64
N PHE A 61 -5.03 -29.12 1.53
CA PHE A 61 -5.70 -29.20 2.83
C PHE A 61 -7.21 -29.40 2.67
N ALA A 62 -7.87 -28.68 1.77
CA ALA A 62 -9.29 -28.84 1.50
C ALA A 62 -9.63 -30.24 0.94
N GLN A 63 -8.77 -30.80 0.09
CA GLN A 63 -8.91 -32.17 -0.40
C GLN A 63 -8.82 -33.19 0.73
N THR A 64 -7.86 -33.02 1.63
CA THR A 64 -7.56 -33.98 2.70
C THR A 64 -8.58 -33.95 3.85
N PHE A 65 -9.03 -32.76 4.23
CA PHE A 65 -9.87 -32.56 5.43
C PHE A 65 -11.35 -32.30 5.13
N ILE A 66 -11.68 -31.81 3.92
CA ILE A 66 -13.03 -31.40 3.53
C ILE A 66 -13.57 -32.30 2.38
N ASN A 67 -12.78 -33.28 1.91
CA ASN A 67 -13.13 -34.22 0.83
C ASN A 67 -13.58 -33.55 -0.47
N VAL A 68 -13.05 -32.37 -0.78
CA VAL A 68 -13.28 -31.70 -2.07
C VAL A 68 -12.41 -32.39 -3.11
N THR A 69 -13.01 -32.92 -4.18
CA THR A 69 -12.31 -33.75 -5.17
C THR A 69 -12.14 -33.09 -6.52
N THR A 70 -12.90 -32.03 -6.81
CA THR A 70 -12.83 -31.33 -8.10
C THR A 70 -11.69 -30.31 -8.10
N ASN A 71 -10.79 -30.39 -9.07
CA ASN A 71 -9.64 -29.49 -9.20
C ASN A 71 -10.06 -28.00 -9.24
N THR A 72 -11.19 -27.70 -9.88
CA THR A 72 -11.73 -26.35 -10.01
C THR A 72 -12.17 -25.77 -8.66
N ALA A 73 -12.78 -26.60 -7.79
CA ALA A 73 -13.18 -26.22 -6.45
C ALA A 73 -11.98 -26.12 -5.51
N LEU A 74 -10.99 -27.00 -5.65
CA LEU A 74 -9.74 -26.96 -4.87
C LEU A 74 -8.97 -25.66 -5.12
N PHE A 75 -8.83 -25.25 -6.38
CA PHE A 75 -8.19 -23.99 -6.73
C PHE A 75 -9.00 -22.77 -6.22
N ASN A 76 -10.33 -22.82 -6.33
CA ASN A 76 -11.20 -21.77 -5.79
C ASN A 76 -11.06 -21.61 -4.26
N ILE A 77 -11.09 -22.71 -3.50
CA ILE A 77 -10.88 -22.67 -2.05
C ILE A 77 -9.50 -22.10 -1.73
N GLY A 78 -8.46 -22.52 -2.44
CA GLY A 78 -7.12 -21.98 -2.26
C GLY A 78 -7.07 -20.46 -2.46
N LEU A 79 -7.77 -19.93 -3.48
CA LEU A 79 -7.93 -18.49 -3.67
C LEU A 79 -8.72 -17.84 -2.53
N LEU A 80 -9.86 -18.41 -2.13
CA LEU A 80 -10.69 -17.91 -1.02
C LEU A 80 -9.93 -17.85 0.31
N CYS A 81 -8.98 -18.75 0.54
CA CYS A 81 -8.12 -18.71 1.73
C CYS A 81 -7.08 -17.59 1.65
N VAL A 82 -6.52 -17.31 0.47
CA VAL A 82 -5.42 -16.34 0.30
C VAL A 82 -5.90 -14.89 0.22
N VAL A 83 -7.02 -14.62 -0.45
CA VAL A 83 -7.51 -13.24 -0.67
C VAL A 83 -7.73 -12.46 0.64
N PRO A 84 -8.29 -13.03 1.72
CA PRO A 84 -8.45 -12.32 2.99
C PRO A 84 -7.13 -11.80 3.58
N PHE A 85 -6.04 -12.56 3.46
CA PHE A 85 -4.72 -12.10 3.95
C PHE A 85 -4.22 -10.89 3.15
N ILE A 86 -4.42 -10.91 1.84
CA ILE A 86 -4.09 -9.78 0.96
C ILE A 86 -5.00 -8.58 1.30
N PHE A 87 -6.29 -8.82 1.53
CA PHE A 87 -7.24 -7.78 1.92
C PHE A 87 -6.83 -7.09 3.22
N ILE A 88 -6.47 -7.86 4.27
CA ILE A 88 -6.00 -7.31 5.55
C ILE A 88 -4.72 -6.50 5.36
N TYR A 89 -3.78 -7.01 4.56
CA TYR A 89 -2.55 -6.29 4.24
C TYR A 89 -2.84 -4.93 3.58
N VAL A 90 -3.70 -4.91 2.57
CA VAL A 90 -4.08 -3.68 1.85
C VAL A 90 -4.89 -2.74 2.74
N ALA A 91 -5.75 -3.27 3.61
CA ALA A 91 -6.55 -2.47 4.55
C ALA A 91 -5.64 -1.74 5.55
N TYR A 92 -4.61 -2.42 6.04
CA TYR A 92 -3.61 -1.80 6.90
C TYR A 92 -2.77 -0.76 6.14
N ALA A 93 -2.37 -1.06 4.90
CA ALA A 93 -1.67 -0.10 4.05
C ALA A 93 -2.52 1.15 3.76
N HIS A 94 -3.82 0.98 3.50
CA HIS A 94 -4.78 2.07 3.34
C HIS A 94 -4.89 2.91 4.61
N PHE A 95 -5.01 2.29 5.78
CA PHE A 95 -5.03 2.99 7.06
C PHE A 95 -3.77 3.85 7.27
N GLN A 96 -2.58 3.31 6.96
CA GLN A 96 -1.34 4.10 7.02
C GLN A 96 -1.35 5.27 6.01
N ALA A 97 -1.78 5.01 4.77
CA ALA A 97 -1.82 6.02 3.71
C ALA A 97 -2.78 7.18 4.04
N THR A 98 -3.90 6.93 4.71
CA THR A 98 -4.83 7.97 5.18
C THR A 98 -4.15 9.07 5.98
N TYR A 99 -3.12 8.72 6.75
CA TYR A 99 -2.39 9.63 7.62
C TYR A 99 -0.97 9.97 7.13
N SER A 100 -0.65 9.65 5.86
CA SER A 100 0.70 9.89 5.35
C SER A 100 0.79 10.26 3.87
N ALA A 101 -0.12 9.79 3.01
CA ALA A 101 -0.03 9.96 1.56
C ALA A 101 -1.42 10.08 0.92
N LYS A 102 -1.89 11.32 0.70
CA LYS A 102 -3.24 11.56 0.14
C LYS A 102 -3.44 10.93 -1.23
N CYS A 103 -2.44 11.02 -2.10
CA CYS A 103 -2.54 10.55 -3.48
C CYS A 103 -2.67 9.02 -3.61
N GLN A 104 -2.33 8.27 -2.55
CA GLN A 104 -2.40 6.81 -2.57
C GLN A 104 -3.68 6.25 -1.95
N ILE A 105 -4.42 7.06 -1.18
CA ILE A 105 -5.66 6.63 -0.50
C ILE A 105 -6.65 6.08 -1.51
N HIS A 106 -6.96 6.85 -2.56
CA HIS A 106 -7.94 6.44 -3.57
C HIS A 106 -7.53 5.14 -4.29
N VAL A 107 -6.24 4.98 -4.59
CA VAL A 107 -5.74 3.77 -5.27
C VAL A 107 -5.93 2.54 -4.37
N LEU A 108 -5.53 2.64 -3.10
CA LEU A 108 -5.68 1.57 -2.12
C LEU A 108 -7.16 1.28 -1.80
N GLN A 109 -8.01 2.30 -1.83
CA GLN A 109 -9.46 2.14 -1.64
C GLN A 109 -10.12 1.39 -2.80
N VAL A 110 -9.81 1.76 -4.05
CA VAL A 110 -10.27 1.03 -5.24
C VAL A 110 -9.81 -0.42 -5.19
N GLN A 111 -8.58 -0.65 -4.74
CA GLN A 111 -8.05 -1.99 -4.58
C GLN A 111 -8.79 -2.81 -3.53
N LEU A 112 -9.15 -2.22 -2.39
CA LEU A 112 -9.98 -2.90 -1.39
C LEU A 112 -11.33 -3.30 -1.97
N TYR A 113 -11.96 -2.43 -2.77
CA TYR A 113 -13.20 -2.77 -3.45
C TYR A 113 -13.02 -3.89 -4.48
N LEU A 114 -11.95 -3.87 -5.27
CA LEU A 114 -11.64 -4.94 -6.22
C LEU A 114 -11.45 -6.29 -5.52
N LEU A 115 -10.71 -6.32 -4.40
CA LEU A 115 -10.50 -7.53 -3.60
C LEU A 115 -11.80 -8.02 -2.96
N LEU A 116 -12.66 -7.11 -2.48
CA LEU A 116 -13.96 -7.46 -1.92
C LEU A 116 -14.87 -8.10 -2.99
N ILE A 117 -14.97 -7.48 -4.17
CA ILE A 117 -15.73 -8.02 -5.30
C ILE A 117 -15.16 -9.39 -5.70
N THR A 118 -13.83 -9.54 -5.72
CA THR A 118 -13.16 -10.81 -6.04
C THR A 118 -13.51 -11.90 -5.03
N MET A 119 -13.55 -11.60 -3.72
CA MET A 119 -13.98 -12.57 -2.70
C MET A 119 -15.43 -13.01 -2.91
N LEU A 120 -16.33 -12.07 -3.17
CA LEU A 120 -17.74 -12.38 -3.42
C LEU A 120 -17.92 -13.26 -4.66
N LEU A 121 -17.21 -12.92 -5.75
CA LEU A 121 -17.27 -13.66 -7.00
C LEU A 121 -16.71 -15.09 -6.84
N LEU A 122 -15.61 -15.26 -6.10
CA LEU A 122 -15.07 -16.58 -5.77
C LEU A 122 -16.04 -17.41 -4.93
N GLY A 123 -16.67 -16.81 -3.91
CA GLY A 123 -17.67 -17.47 -3.08
C GLY A 123 -18.90 -17.89 -3.88
N PHE A 124 -19.35 -17.07 -4.83
CA PHE A 124 -20.44 -17.42 -5.73
C PHE A 124 -20.03 -18.54 -6.70
N ASN A 125 -18.81 -18.45 -7.24
CA ASN A 125 -18.25 -19.48 -8.10
C ASN A 125 -18.09 -20.82 -7.38
N PHE A 126 -17.76 -20.79 -6.09
CA PHE A 126 -17.63 -22.00 -5.27
C PHE A 126 -18.98 -22.65 -4.97
N ASN A 127 -20.05 -21.88 -4.77
CA ASN A 127 -21.36 -22.43 -4.42
C ASN A 127 -22.23 -22.83 -5.63
N TYR A 128 -22.04 -22.20 -6.79
CA TYR A 128 -23.01 -22.32 -7.89
C TYR A 128 -22.40 -22.73 -9.24
N PHE A 129 -21.34 -22.06 -9.71
CA PHE A 129 -20.87 -22.19 -11.10
C PHE A 129 -19.73 -23.19 -11.32
N HIS A 130 -18.80 -23.28 -10.35
CA HIS A 130 -17.58 -24.07 -10.44
C HIS A 130 -16.75 -23.83 -11.73
N SER A 131 -16.70 -22.59 -12.21
CA SER A 131 -16.05 -22.20 -13.47
C SER A 131 -14.58 -21.84 -13.29
N ASP A 132 -13.71 -22.42 -14.13
CA ASP A 132 -12.28 -22.07 -14.19
C ASP A 132 -12.03 -20.70 -14.78
N PHE A 133 -12.89 -20.24 -15.70
CA PHE A 133 -12.77 -18.90 -16.26
C PHE A 133 -12.89 -17.83 -15.16
N ILE A 134 -13.84 -18.03 -14.25
CA ILE A 134 -14.03 -17.15 -13.09
C ILE A 134 -12.80 -17.19 -12.17
N ASN A 135 -12.27 -18.37 -11.89
CA ASN A 135 -11.07 -18.53 -11.05
C ASN A 135 -9.85 -17.81 -11.65
N ILE A 136 -9.62 -17.95 -12.96
CA ILE A 136 -8.50 -17.30 -13.67
C ILE A 136 -8.67 -15.78 -13.65
N PHE A 137 -9.88 -15.29 -13.87
CA PHE A 137 -10.19 -13.86 -13.78
C PHE A 137 -9.89 -13.31 -12.38
N CYS A 138 -10.38 -13.98 -11.33
CA CYS A 138 -10.11 -13.61 -9.94
C CYS A 138 -8.63 -13.63 -9.60
N PHE A 139 -7.91 -14.68 -10.01
CA PHE A 139 -6.46 -14.78 -9.81
C PHE A 139 -5.72 -13.62 -10.46
N SER A 140 -6.15 -13.20 -11.66
CA SER A 140 -5.60 -12.05 -12.37
C SER A 140 -5.87 -10.74 -11.62
N CYS A 141 -7.09 -10.54 -11.10
CA CYS A 141 -7.44 -9.37 -10.28
C CYS A 141 -6.62 -9.29 -8.99
N ILE A 142 -6.41 -10.43 -8.31
CA ILE A 142 -5.60 -10.52 -7.09
C ILE A 142 -4.14 -10.18 -7.39
N SER A 143 -3.61 -10.72 -8.49
CA SER A 143 -2.24 -10.47 -8.93
C SER A 143 -2.03 -8.99 -9.28
N LEU A 144 -2.93 -8.40 -10.07
CA LEU A 144 -2.86 -6.98 -10.42
C LEU A 144 -2.95 -6.08 -9.18
N SER A 145 -3.84 -6.41 -8.25
CA SER A 145 -3.98 -5.70 -6.97
C SER A 145 -2.66 -5.70 -6.20
N THR A 146 -2.05 -6.88 -6.05
CA THR A 146 -0.85 -7.07 -5.22
C THR A 146 0.40 -6.49 -5.86
N PHE A 147 0.64 -6.72 -7.14
CA PHE A 147 1.88 -6.33 -7.81
C PHE A 147 1.81 -4.95 -8.47
N GLY A 148 0.67 -4.60 -9.06
CA GLY A 148 0.50 -3.36 -9.82
C GLY A 148 0.30 -2.14 -8.93
N LEU A 149 -0.55 -2.24 -7.91
CA LEU A 149 -1.04 -1.05 -7.18
C LEU A 149 -0.40 -0.84 -5.80
N VAL A 150 -0.02 -1.93 -5.13
CA VAL A 150 0.60 -1.86 -3.78
C VAL A 150 2.10 -1.61 -3.88
N LEU A 151 2.78 -2.39 -4.72
CA LEU A 151 4.24 -2.43 -4.77
C LEU A 151 4.83 -1.38 -5.70
N SER A 152 4.07 -0.91 -6.68
CA SER A 152 4.50 0.15 -7.59
C SER A 152 3.96 1.50 -7.14
N GLU A 153 4.78 2.54 -7.28
CA GLU A 153 4.30 3.91 -7.25
C GLU A 153 4.15 4.41 -8.69
N PRO A 154 2.92 4.46 -9.21
CA PRO A 154 2.75 4.71 -10.63
C PRO A 154 2.96 6.21 -10.91
N PHE A 155 3.60 6.49 -12.05
CA PHE A 155 3.67 7.81 -12.71
C PHE A 155 4.65 8.85 -12.14
N PHE A 156 5.81 8.47 -11.60
CA PHE A 156 6.87 9.47 -11.42
C PHE A 156 7.44 9.94 -12.76
N LYS A 157 7.73 11.24 -12.87
CA LYS A 157 8.44 11.83 -14.00
C LYS A 157 9.80 11.16 -14.18
N SER A 158 10.21 10.94 -15.42
CA SER A 158 11.53 10.40 -15.78
C SER A 158 12.66 11.18 -15.11
N ASP A 159 12.55 12.51 -15.09
CA ASP A 159 13.55 13.42 -14.53
C ASP A 159 13.47 13.58 -13.00
N CYS A 160 12.59 12.84 -12.33
CA CYS A 160 12.44 12.94 -10.87
C CYS A 160 13.70 12.43 -10.16
N SER A 161 14.41 13.34 -9.49
CA SER A 161 15.64 13.05 -8.74
C SER A 161 15.39 12.04 -7.62
N ALA A 162 16.38 11.17 -7.38
CA ALA A 162 16.37 10.22 -6.27
C ALA A 162 16.21 10.94 -4.91
N ILE A 163 16.73 12.16 -4.79
CA ILE A 163 16.62 12.99 -3.57
C ILE A 163 15.17 13.35 -3.29
N ASP A 164 14.39 13.71 -4.31
CA ASP A 164 12.97 14.07 -4.14
C ASP A 164 12.13 12.86 -3.75
N ARG A 165 12.46 11.67 -4.27
CA ARG A 165 11.82 10.41 -3.88
C ARG A 165 12.11 10.05 -2.42
N ILE A 166 13.37 10.19 -2.00
CA ILE A 166 13.75 10.01 -0.57
C ILE A 166 13.01 11.03 0.30
N LYS A 167 12.99 12.30 -0.10
CA LYS A 167 12.32 13.38 0.64
C LYS A 167 10.83 13.09 0.80
N LEU A 168 10.16 12.63 -0.26
CA LEU A 168 8.76 12.22 -0.22
C LEU A 168 8.52 11.10 0.80
N GLN A 169 9.36 10.06 0.80
CA GLN A 169 9.23 8.97 1.76
C GLN A 169 9.45 9.45 3.20
N LYS A 170 10.43 10.32 3.43
CA LYS A 170 10.73 10.89 4.74
C LYS A 170 9.57 11.77 5.25
N LEU A 171 8.93 12.54 4.37
CA LEU A 171 7.73 13.31 4.69
C LEU A 171 6.56 12.40 5.12
N ARG A 172 6.33 11.30 4.41
CA ARG A 172 5.28 10.32 4.75
C ARG A 172 5.53 9.64 6.09
N GLN A 173 6.78 9.27 6.37
CA GLN A 173 7.18 8.66 7.64
C GLN A 173 6.96 9.63 8.81
N LEU A 174 7.37 10.89 8.63
CA LEU A 174 7.15 11.95 9.59
C LEU A 174 5.66 12.21 9.84
N ALA A 175 4.86 12.32 8.77
CA ALA A 175 3.42 12.57 8.87
C ALA A 175 2.71 11.45 9.65
N TYR A 176 3.01 10.18 9.34
CA TYR A 176 2.42 9.04 10.04
C TYR A 176 2.84 8.99 11.52
N TRP A 177 4.13 9.22 11.78
CA TRP A 177 4.66 9.20 13.14
C TRP A 177 4.06 10.32 14.01
N ALA A 178 4.01 11.55 13.49
CA ALA A 178 3.46 12.69 14.20
C ALA A 178 1.98 12.48 14.57
N TYR A 179 1.19 11.90 13.65
CA TYR A 179 -0.20 11.51 13.94
C TYR A 179 -0.30 10.44 15.03
N LYS A 180 0.57 9.43 15.00
CA LYS A 180 0.58 8.37 16.02
C LYS A 180 0.92 8.94 17.40
N GLU A 181 1.87 9.86 17.46
CA GLU A 181 2.29 10.48 18.71
C GLU A 181 1.20 11.43 19.26
N SER A 182 0.53 12.19 18.40
CA SER A 182 -0.61 13.03 18.80
C SER A 182 -1.80 12.23 19.34
N LYS A 183 -1.93 10.95 18.96
CA LYS A 183 -2.95 10.03 19.49
C LYS A 183 -2.54 9.28 20.74
N ARG A 184 -1.23 9.11 20.98
CA ARG A 184 -0.70 8.44 22.18
C ARG A 184 -0.83 9.30 23.43
N ILE A 185 -0.73 10.62 23.27
CA ILE A 185 -0.94 11.57 24.35
C ILE A 185 -2.42 11.53 24.74
N ARG A 186 -2.70 11.20 26.00
CA ARG A 186 -4.06 11.04 26.50
C ARG A 186 -4.76 12.40 26.51
N LYS A 187 -6.00 12.46 26.01
CA LYS A 187 -6.80 13.70 26.01
C LYS A 187 -6.87 14.26 27.45
N GLY A 188 -6.28 15.43 27.67
CA GLY A 188 -6.25 16.12 28.96
C GLY A 188 -4.85 16.23 29.60
N GLU A 189 -3.89 15.40 29.20
CA GLU A 189 -2.48 15.54 29.60
C GLU A 189 -1.72 16.31 28.50
N ASN A 190 -1.06 17.42 28.87
CA ASN A 190 -0.18 18.21 28.00
C ASN A 190 -0.75 18.54 26.61
N GLN A 191 -1.89 19.26 26.58
CA GLN A 191 -2.56 19.69 25.34
C GLN A 191 -1.61 20.39 24.35
N ASP A 192 -0.68 21.23 24.83
CA ASP A 192 0.29 21.93 23.98
C ASP A 192 1.18 20.96 23.17
N ILE A 193 1.57 19.84 23.77
CA ILE A 193 2.40 18.82 23.12
C ILE A 193 1.58 18.04 22.09
N GLN A 194 0.31 17.74 22.41
CA GLN A 194 -0.61 17.11 21.49
C GLN A 194 -0.83 17.99 20.24
N ASP A 195 -1.09 19.28 20.46
CA ASP A 195 -1.31 20.27 19.41
C ASP A 195 -0.06 20.46 18.55
N TYR A 196 1.13 20.47 19.15
CA TYR A 196 2.40 20.49 18.41
C TYR A 196 2.51 19.32 17.42
N PHE A 197 2.28 18.08 17.87
CA PHE A 197 2.39 16.91 16.99
C PHE A 197 1.29 16.88 15.93
N TYR A 198 0.09 17.33 16.27
CA TYR A 198 -1.00 17.42 15.30
C TYR A 198 -0.72 18.47 14.21
N GLN A 199 -0.19 19.65 14.58
CA GLN A 199 0.24 20.66 13.63
C GLN A 199 1.39 20.16 12.75
N LEU A 200 2.36 19.46 13.34
CA LEU A 200 3.47 18.85 12.61
C LEU A 200 2.97 17.82 11.56
N HIS A 201 1.98 17.01 11.92
CA HIS A 201 1.32 16.09 10.98
C HIS A 201 0.68 16.84 9.81
N ILE A 202 -0.10 17.90 10.07
CA ILE A 202 -0.75 18.70 9.02
C ILE A 202 0.30 19.33 8.09
N GLN A 203 1.35 19.92 8.64
CA GLN A 203 2.41 20.54 7.84
C GLN A 203 3.15 19.51 6.98
N ALA A 204 3.49 18.35 7.54
CA ALA A 204 4.14 17.27 6.80
C ALA A 204 3.25 16.75 5.66
N MET A 205 1.95 16.59 5.90
CA MET A 205 0.97 16.20 4.87
C MET A 205 0.84 17.24 3.74
N GLN A 206 0.85 18.54 4.07
CA GLN A 206 0.81 19.60 3.05
C GLN A 206 2.07 19.60 2.19
N GLN A 207 3.24 19.37 2.79
CA GLN A 207 4.51 19.30 2.05
C GLN A 207 4.61 18.03 1.21
N GLU A 208 4.12 16.89 1.72
CA GLU A 208 4.00 15.65 0.95
C GLU A 208 3.15 15.85 -0.30
N GLN A 209 1.97 16.48 -0.14
CA GLN A 209 1.06 16.75 -1.25
C GLN A 209 1.70 17.66 -2.31
N LYS A 210 2.39 18.73 -1.89
CA LYS A 210 3.11 19.64 -2.79
C LYS A 210 4.19 18.91 -3.57
N LEU A 211 5.03 18.14 -2.88
CA LEU A 211 6.13 17.42 -3.51
C LEU A 211 5.59 16.33 -4.46
N CYS A 212 4.57 15.58 -4.04
CA CYS A 212 3.95 14.53 -4.87
C CYS A 212 3.39 15.10 -6.18
N GLN A 213 2.78 16.29 -6.15
CA GLN A 213 2.25 16.95 -7.35
C GLN A 213 3.34 17.45 -8.30
N GLN A 214 4.54 17.75 -7.79
CA GLN A 214 5.66 18.22 -8.61
C GLN A 214 6.31 17.06 -9.38
N ILE A 215 6.52 15.93 -8.68
CA ILE A 215 7.29 14.78 -9.17
C ILE A 215 6.48 13.75 -9.96
N ARG A 216 5.15 13.77 -9.85
CA ARG A 216 4.25 12.84 -10.54
C ARG A 216 3.68 13.47 -11.81
N PHE A 217 3.47 12.69 -12.85
CA PHE A 217 2.64 13.10 -13.99
C PHE A 217 1.20 13.34 -13.53
N LYS A 218 0.58 14.42 -14.02
CA LYS A 218 -0.80 14.77 -13.65
C LYS A 218 -1.83 13.91 -14.37
N SER A 219 -1.45 13.28 -15.49
CA SER A 219 -2.32 12.39 -16.26
C SER A 219 -1.54 11.31 -17.00
N ILE A 220 -2.24 10.24 -17.40
CA ILE A 220 -1.70 9.20 -18.28
C ILE A 220 -1.31 9.79 -19.64
N ARG A 221 -2.06 10.79 -20.12
CA ARG A 221 -1.76 11.51 -21.37
C ARG A 221 -0.40 12.19 -21.31
N GLU A 222 -0.11 12.90 -20.22
CA GLU A 222 1.18 13.55 -20.00
C GLU A 222 2.36 12.56 -19.89
N TYR A 223 2.10 11.31 -19.48
CA TYR A 223 3.10 10.24 -19.47
C TYR A 223 3.31 9.59 -20.85
N LEU A 224 2.28 9.52 -21.68
CA LEU A 224 2.37 8.98 -23.04
C LEU A 224 2.99 9.99 -24.02
N ASP A 225 2.83 11.29 -23.75
CA ASP A 225 3.36 12.39 -24.56
C ASP A 225 4.84 12.73 -24.21
N SER A 226 5.42 12.12 -23.18
CA SER A 226 6.80 12.33 -22.69
C SER A 226 7.77 11.24 -23.13
#